data_AF-A0A353CTJ9-F1
#
_entry.id   AF-A0A353CTJ9-F1
#
_cell.length_a   1.000
_cell.length_b   1.000
_cell.length_c   1.000
_cell.angle_alpha   90.00
_cell.angle_beta   90.00
_cell.angle_gamma   90.00
#
_symmetry.space_group_name_H-M   'P 1'
#
loop_
_entity.id
_entity.type
_entity.pdbx_description
1 polymer ?
#
loop_
_entity_poly.entity_id
_entity_poly.type
_entity_poly.pdbx_seq_one_letter_code
_entity_poly.pdbx_strand_id
1 'polypeptide(L)'
;MPAGKRNENMRRTIIALALSLCVPAALSAGTGGALRRYALVTPEGKTEGKPALDLSDGPKIAVWSGASLPAAVSALEALGRDDAAKAALMVRALFLAPGEDLPALAALNAAGPYEYSVPYSAADWPEIKGAGPRAFFYTASGPVCEADLAGTDPASGFRSCMELSGLLSEESLLDTAVRLIWLNRGDDGEREEAKRLVSAEAAALLAAGGFSSSSAAGMSDAALKDSYRIAGHYNFYGPGKEMIAAQSGLLAELEKRGLADPDMIDDMHGALLRLRMFAEAEVFRLAHPGEKLQVVPRIKGKRPRSERSRAVYFLEKSGAPMLLRGEDMRGDKIIIVASPGCHAADRALEEIEKDRRLLGVFKKHGLPLTEKADFARMGKWNGSHVLKYSLAASREDWPEIDFSLSPTFYFMRDGDIVYRFDSWGPGSMDNVYRGLGYLFYGGTWKGDGEGGGEAPAGTPARREGPLGNFLKGLTSEQKYGFCSGLSYAGGIFAGAPMVDIEETLGEAAAARLRAYIAGPGAAEPPAGAKPGTFGGLLPALGKKELVRTCETISFFDGRFGGLNFSYIWALPDESLTDKVMSFFSPPRPGKK
;
A
#
# COMPACT_ATOMS: atom_id res chain seq x y z
N MET A 1 3.21 26.28 -13.69
CA MET A 1 2.74 25.20 -14.60
C MET A 1 2.29 24.03 -13.75
N PRO A 2 1.05 23.53 -13.87
CA PRO A 2 0.56 22.48 -12.98
C PRO A 2 1.13 21.11 -13.37
N ALA A 3 1.59 20.36 -12.37
CA ALA A 3 2.29 19.08 -12.49
C ALA A 3 1.41 17.89 -12.97
N GLY A 4 0.11 18.10 -13.18
CA GLY A 4 -0.84 17.02 -13.52
C GLY A 4 -0.82 16.53 -14.98
N LYS A 5 -0.26 17.29 -15.94
CA LYS A 5 -0.29 16.90 -17.37
C LYS A 5 0.91 16.09 -17.86
N ARG A 6 1.95 15.88 -17.03
CA ARG A 6 3.16 15.16 -17.47
C ARG A 6 3.02 13.64 -17.43
N ASN A 7 2.21 13.08 -16.54
CA ASN A 7 2.04 11.62 -16.43
C ASN A 7 1.15 11.03 -17.54
N GLU A 8 0.17 11.79 -18.02
CA GLU A 8 -0.78 11.31 -19.05
C GLU A 8 -0.12 11.11 -20.43
N ASN A 9 0.90 11.91 -20.76
CA ASN A 9 1.69 11.72 -21.97
C ASN A 9 2.73 10.58 -21.84
N MET A 10 3.18 10.27 -20.62
CA MET A 10 4.13 9.17 -20.38
C MET A 10 3.45 7.79 -20.51
N ARG A 11 2.15 7.67 -20.11
CA ARG A 11 1.29 6.50 -20.39
C ARG A 11 1.32 6.12 -21.88
N ARG A 12 1.21 7.11 -22.78
CA ARG A 12 1.06 6.90 -24.23
C ARG A 12 2.37 6.51 -24.94
N THR A 13 3.52 6.93 -24.41
CA THR A 13 4.82 6.69 -25.07
C THR A 13 5.38 5.29 -24.80
N ILE A 14 5.16 4.69 -23.61
CA ILE A 14 5.82 3.44 -23.24
C ILE A 14 5.21 2.20 -23.91
N ILE A 15 3.87 2.10 -23.98
CA ILE A 15 3.18 0.98 -24.65
C ILE A 15 3.30 1.08 -26.18
N ALA A 16 3.29 2.30 -26.73
CA ALA A 16 3.54 2.53 -28.16
C ALA A 16 5.02 2.30 -28.55
N LEU A 17 6.00 2.66 -27.71
CA LEU A 17 7.43 2.38 -28.01
C LEU A 17 7.76 0.89 -27.94
N ALA A 18 7.17 0.14 -27.01
CA ALA A 18 7.39 -1.30 -26.89
C ALA A 18 6.95 -2.08 -28.15
N LEU A 19 6.04 -1.50 -28.95
CA LEU A 19 5.57 -2.06 -30.21
C LEU A 19 6.18 -1.39 -31.47
N SER A 20 6.93 -0.29 -31.34
CA SER A 20 7.37 0.54 -32.49
C SER A 20 8.89 0.61 -32.72
N LEU A 21 9.72 -0.02 -31.88
CA LEU A 21 11.18 0.03 -31.99
C LEU A 21 11.75 -1.23 -32.65
N CYS A 22 11.51 -1.41 -33.95
CA CYS A 22 12.42 -2.01 -34.94
C CYS A 22 11.70 -2.11 -36.29
N VAL A 23 12.12 -1.32 -37.29
CA VAL A 23 12.25 -1.67 -38.73
C VAL A 23 12.38 -0.38 -39.56
N PRO A 24 13.45 -0.23 -40.38
CA PRO A 24 13.54 0.82 -41.38
C PRO A 24 12.69 0.49 -42.63
N ALA A 25 12.18 1.55 -43.25
CA ALA A 25 11.33 1.51 -44.44
C ALA A 25 11.99 0.78 -45.64
N ALA A 26 11.50 -0.43 -45.94
CA ALA A 26 11.69 -1.08 -47.22
C ALA A 26 10.49 -2.00 -47.52
N LEU A 27 9.36 -1.41 -47.92
CA LEU A 27 8.20 -2.14 -48.46
C LEU A 27 8.36 -2.28 -49.97
N SER A 28 9.01 -3.36 -50.42
CA SER A 28 8.77 -3.90 -51.75
C SER A 28 7.72 -5.01 -51.65
N ALA A 29 6.58 -4.78 -52.29
CA ALA A 29 5.46 -5.72 -52.38
C ALA A 29 5.92 -7.07 -52.93
N GLY A 30 5.85 -8.13 -52.12
CA GLY A 30 6.43 -9.41 -52.53
C GLY A 30 6.15 -10.65 -51.70
N THR A 31 5.16 -10.68 -50.79
CA THR A 31 4.45 -11.90 -50.34
C THR A 31 3.17 -11.48 -49.63
N GLY A 32 2.01 -11.73 -50.23
CA GLY A 32 0.68 -11.33 -49.76
C GLY A 32 0.15 -12.14 -48.56
N GLY A 33 0.94 -12.26 -47.50
CA GLY A 33 0.56 -12.95 -46.26
C GLY A 33 0.47 -11.99 -45.07
N ALA A 34 -0.77 -11.65 -44.70
CA ALA A 34 -1.20 -11.40 -43.31
C ALA A 34 -0.63 -10.21 -42.51
N LEU A 35 -0.61 -9.00 -43.05
CA LEU A 35 -0.59 -7.79 -42.20
C LEU A 35 -2.03 -7.41 -41.83
N ARG A 36 -2.44 -7.66 -40.58
CA ARG A 36 -3.76 -7.29 -40.05
C ARG A 36 -3.77 -5.84 -39.60
N ARG A 37 -4.42 -4.95 -40.36
CA ARG A 37 -4.44 -3.50 -40.07
C ARG A 37 -5.55 -3.14 -39.08
N TYR A 38 -5.24 -2.23 -38.15
CA TYR A 38 -6.19 -1.66 -37.18
C TYR A 38 -5.84 -0.21 -36.83
N ALA A 39 -6.82 0.56 -36.35
CA ALA A 39 -6.63 1.91 -35.85
C ALA A 39 -6.92 1.96 -34.34
N LEU A 40 -6.05 2.64 -33.58
CA LEU A 40 -6.22 2.82 -32.14
C LEU A 40 -7.30 3.87 -31.88
N VAL A 41 -8.23 3.63 -30.97
CA VAL A 41 -9.19 4.64 -30.51
C VAL A 41 -8.58 5.41 -29.36
N THR A 42 -8.32 6.69 -29.56
CA THR A 42 -7.84 7.60 -28.50
C THR A 42 -8.94 7.85 -27.46
N PRO A 43 -8.59 8.28 -26.23
CA PRO A 43 -9.57 8.65 -25.20
C PRO A 43 -10.54 9.76 -25.65
N GLU A 44 -10.15 10.55 -26.65
CA GLU A 44 -10.99 11.58 -27.26
C GLU A 44 -11.92 11.05 -28.37
N GLY A 45 -11.97 9.73 -28.58
CA GLY A 45 -12.81 9.07 -29.58
C GLY A 45 -12.32 9.22 -31.02
N LYS A 46 -11.05 9.59 -31.23
CA LYS A 46 -10.42 9.67 -32.56
C LYS A 46 -9.62 8.42 -32.88
N THR A 47 -9.52 8.05 -34.14
CA THR A 47 -8.67 6.96 -34.58
C THR A 47 -7.27 7.44 -34.96
N GLU A 48 -6.24 6.79 -34.45
CA GLU A 48 -4.85 6.97 -34.86
C GLU A 48 -4.37 5.72 -35.60
N GLY A 49 -3.89 5.90 -36.83
CA GLY A 49 -3.41 4.77 -37.63
C GLY A 49 -2.16 4.17 -37.04
N LYS A 50 -2.22 2.90 -36.63
CA LYS A 50 -1.06 2.12 -36.20
C LYS A 50 -0.65 1.12 -37.29
N PRO A 51 0.63 0.70 -37.32
CA PRO A 51 1.05 -0.40 -38.18
C PRO A 51 0.25 -1.67 -37.87
N ALA A 52 0.22 -2.58 -38.84
CA ALA A 52 -0.47 -3.85 -38.72
C ALA A 52 0.04 -4.68 -37.52
N LEU A 53 -0.79 -5.59 -37.02
CA LEU A 53 -0.42 -6.54 -35.98
C LEU A 53 0.79 -7.35 -36.46
N ASP A 54 1.93 -7.15 -35.81
CA ASP A 54 3.12 -7.95 -36.04
C ASP A 54 2.94 -9.31 -35.35
N LEU A 55 2.96 -10.37 -36.15
CA LEU A 55 2.86 -11.75 -35.67
C LEU A 55 4.24 -12.40 -35.51
N SER A 56 5.33 -11.69 -35.86
CA SER A 56 6.69 -12.22 -35.83
C SER A 56 7.28 -12.28 -34.42
N ASP A 57 6.75 -11.52 -33.45
CA ASP A 57 7.21 -11.50 -32.06
C ASP A 57 6.44 -12.49 -31.15
N GLY A 58 5.90 -13.56 -31.75
CA GLY A 58 5.32 -14.70 -31.04
C GLY A 58 3.80 -14.73 -31.02
N PRO A 59 3.20 -15.60 -30.19
CA PRO A 59 1.75 -15.79 -30.18
C PRO A 59 0.99 -14.55 -29.71
N LYS A 60 -0.15 -14.28 -30.34
CA LYS A 60 -1.03 -13.12 -30.11
C LYS A 60 -2.48 -13.52 -29.93
N ILE A 61 -3.25 -12.66 -29.29
CA ILE A 61 -4.70 -12.82 -29.14
C ILE A 61 -5.37 -11.61 -29.80
N ALA A 62 -6.35 -11.82 -30.67
CA ALA A 62 -7.26 -10.77 -31.09
C ALA A 62 -8.64 -11.05 -30.51
N VAL A 63 -9.14 -10.15 -29.67
CA VAL A 63 -10.44 -10.29 -29.01
C VAL A 63 -11.46 -9.45 -29.77
N TRP A 64 -12.39 -10.08 -30.46
CA TRP A 64 -13.49 -9.42 -31.15
C TRP A 64 -14.73 -9.33 -30.26
N SER A 65 -15.25 -8.12 -30.04
CA SER A 65 -16.43 -7.92 -29.19
C SER A 65 -17.76 -8.24 -29.89
N GLY A 66 -17.77 -8.31 -31.22
CA GLY A 66 -19.01 -8.34 -32.00
C GLY A 66 -19.91 -7.12 -31.73
N ALA A 67 -21.19 -7.25 -32.01
CA ALA A 67 -22.20 -6.20 -31.77
C ALA A 67 -22.58 -6.02 -30.29
N SER A 68 -22.10 -6.89 -29.39
CA SER A 68 -22.45 -6.86 -27.96
C SER A 68 -21.19 -6.69 -27.11
N LEU A 69 -20.72 -5.44 -27.05
CA LEU A 69 -19.59 -5.05 -26.20
C LEU A 69 -19.77 -5.46 -24.73
N PRO A 70 -20.95 -5.33 -24.09
CA PRO A 70 -21.14 -5.79 -22.71
C PRO A 70 -20.92 -7.30 -22.52
N ALA A 71 -21.37 -8.13 -23.46
CA ALA A 71 -21.17 -9.59 -23.37
C ALA A 71 -19.69 -9.96 -23.46
N ALA A 72 -18.94 -9.28 -24.33
CA ALA A 72 -17.50 -9.46 -24.44
C ALA A 72 -16.77 -9.04 -23.15
N VAL A 73 -17.17 -7.91 -22.55
CA VAL A 73 -16.61 -7.45 -21.26
C VAL A 73 -16.88 -8.48 -20.15
N SER A 74 -18.13 -8.95 -20.01
CA SER A 74 -18.46 -9.97 -19.00
C SER A 74 -17.68 -11.28 -19.20
N ALA A 75 -17.44 -11.70 -20.46
CA ALA A 75 -16.63 -12.88 -20.74
C ALA A 75 -15.16 -12.67 -20.36
N LEU A 76 -14.60 -11.49 -20.64
CA LEU A 76 -13.23 -11.13 -20.23
C LEU A 76 -13.09 -11.06 -18.71
N GLU A 77 -14.10 -10.58 -17.98
CA GLU A 77 -14.13 -10.62 -16.52
C GLU A 77 -14.12 -12.06 -15.99
N ALA A 78 -14.84 -12.97 -16.64
CA ALA A 78 -14.84 -14.39 -16.29
C ALA A 78 -13.47 -15.04 -16.55
N LEU A 79 -12.84 -14.72 -17.70
CA LEU A 79 -11.46 -15.14 -18.02
C LEU A 79 -10.43 -14.57 -17.06
N GLY A 80 -10.66 -13.36 -16.55
CA GLY A 80 -9.83 -12.70 -15.56
C GLY A 80 -9.73 -13.42 -14.20
N ARG A 81 -10.41 -14.56 -14.03
CA ARG A 81 -10.25 -15.46 -12.87
C ARG A 81 -9.13 -16.48 -13.05
N ASP A 82 -8.69 -16.74 -14.28
CA ASP A 82 -7.52 -17.56 -14.58
C ASP A 82 -6.32 -16.62 -14.80
N ASP A 83 -5.29 -16.76 -13.97
CA ASP A 83 -4.14 -15.85 -13.97
C ASP A 83 -3.35 -15.87 -15.27
N ALA A 84 -3.19 -17.05 -15.89
CA ALA A 84 -2.46 -17.17 -17.15
C ALA A 84 -3.27 -16.52 -18.29
N ALA A 85 -4.59 -16.75 -18.32
CA ALA A 85 -5.47 -16.10 -19.29
C ALA A 85 -5.44 -14.57 -19.13
N LYS A 86 -5.53 -14.08 -17.90
CA LYS A 86 -5.49 -12.64 -17.60
C LYS A 86 -4.15 -12.02 -17.97
N ALA A 87 -3.04 -12.65 -17.60
CA ALA A 87 -1.69 -12.22 -17.95
C ALA A 87 -1.53 -12.10 -19.48
N ALA A 88 -1.91 -13.14 -20.23
CA ALA A 88 -1.86 -13.13 -21.68
C ALA A 88 -2.76 -12.04 -22.29
N LEU A 89 -3.98 -11.85 -21.77
CA LEU A 89 -4.88 -10.78 -22.22
C LEU A 89 -4.27 -9.40 -21.99
N MET A 90 -3.62 -9.16 -20.84
CA MET A 90 -3.05 -7.85 -20.52
C MET A 90 -1.88 -7.45 -21.42
N VAL A 91 -1.03 -8.39 -21.83
CA VAL A 91 0.21 -8.06 -22.57
C VAL A 91 0.23 -8.48 -24.03
N ARG A 92 -0.71 -9.35 -24.47
CA ARG A 92 -0.73 -9.90 -25.84
C ARG A 92 -2.05 -9.76 -26.57
N ALA A 93 -3.12 -9.31 -25.90
CA ALA A 93 -4.40 -9.15 -26.58
C ALA A 93 -4.53 -7.80 -27.29
N LEU A 94 -5.03 -7.86 -28.51
CA LEU A 94 -5.57 -6.73 -29.25
C LEU A 94 -7.09 -6.80 -29.18
N PHE A 95 -7.73 -5.82 -28.53
CA PHE A 95 -9.18 -5.77 -28.42
C PHE A 95 -9.75 -5.03 -29.63
N LEU A 96 -10.59 -5.71 -30.39
CA LEU A 96 -11.22 -5.22 -31.61
C LEU A 96 -12.73 -5.09 -31.40
N ALA A 97 -13.27 -3.96 -31.84
CA ALA A 97 -14.71 -3.72 -31.80
C ALA A 97 -15.21 -3.10 -33.12
N PRO A 98 -16.52 -3.22 -33.42
CA PRO A 98 -17.12 -2.52 -34.53
C PRO A 98 -16.90 -1.01 -34.39
N GLY A 99 -16.57 -0.33 -35.49
CA GLY A 99 -16.30 1.12 -35.48
C GLY A 99 -17.52 2.02 -35.29
N GLU A 100 -18.69 1.45 -34.99
CA GLU A 100 -19.96 2.18 -34.93
C GLU A 100 -20.16 2.93 -33.60
N ASP A 101 -19.43 2.57 -32.54
CA ASP A 101 -19.53 3.20 -31.20
C ASP A 101 -18.15 3.59 -30.62
N LEU A 102 -17.47 4.51 -31.31
CA LEU A 102 -16.20 5.07 -30.85
C LEU A 102 -16.26 5.70 -29.43
N PRO A 103 -17.35 6.39 -29.03
CA PRO A 103 -17.46 6.93 -27.67
C PRO A 103 -17.45 5.84 -26.58
N ALA A 104 -18.17 4.73 -26.77
CA ALA A 104 -18.14 3.63 -25.80
C ALA A 104 -16.74 3.00 -25.69
N LEU A 105 -16.05 2.84 -26.82
CA LEU A 105 -14.67 2.32 -26.84
C LEU A 105 -13.69 3.29 -26.17
N ALA A 106 -13.85 4.60 -26.38
CA ALA A 106 -13.05 5.61 -25.71
C ALA A 106 -13.28 5.59 -24.19
N ALA A 107 -14.54 5.40 -23.75
CA ALA A 107 -14.86 5.27 -22.34
C ALA A 107 -14.25 4.01 -21.71
N LEU A 108 -14.25 2.88 -22.42
CA LEU A 108 -13.57 1.66 -21.98
C LEU A 108 -12.05 1.83 -21.92
N ASN A 109 -11.43 2.48 -22.92
CA ASN A 109 -10.01 2.81 -22.91
C ASN A 109 -9.63 3.74 -21.74
N ALA A 110 -10.55 4.62 -21.34
CA ALA A 110 -10.33 5.51 -20.20
C ALA A 110 -10.51 4.79 -18.84
N ALA A 111 -11.37 3.78 -18.78
CA ALA A 111 -11.78 3.12 -17.54
C ALA A 111 -11.06 1.78 -17.26
N GLY A 112 -10.53 1.13 -18.29
CA GLY A 112 -9.99 -0.23 -18.20
C GLY A 112 -8.50 -0.34 -18.55
N PRO A 113 -7.86 -1.47 -18.19
CA PRO A 113 -6.43 -1.70 -18.43
C PRO A 113 -6.11 -2.13 -19.87
N TYR A 114 -7.09 -2.09 -20.77
CA TYR A 114 -6.99 -2.65 -22.12
C TYR A 114 -7.09 -1.54 -23.18
N GLU A 115 -6.23 -1.60 -24.20
CA GLU A 115 -6.34 -0.74 -25.39
C GLU A 115 -7.27 -1.36 -26.44
N TYR A 116 -8.47 -0.81 -26.58
CA TYR A 116 -9.44 -1.11 -27.63
C TYR A 116 -9.10 -0.38 -28.93
N SER A 117 -9.20 -1.13 -30.02
CA SER A 117 -8.89 -0.74 -31.38
C SER A 117 -10.04 -1.09 -32.33
N VAL A 118 -10.06 -0.47 -33.51
CA VAL A 118 -11.04 -0.72 -34.56
C VAL A 118 -10.33 -1.25 -35.80
N PRO A 119 -10.80 -2.34 -36.42
CA PRO A 119 -10.22 -2.82 -37.68
C PRO A 119 -10.44 -1.79 -38.80
N TYR A 120 -9.45 -1.61 -39.68
CA TYR A 120 -9.58 -0.68 -40.82
C TYR A 120 -10.72 -1.08 -41.77
N SER A 121 -10.88 -2.38 -41.98
CA SER A 121 -11.97 -2.94 -42.77
C SER A 121 -12.24 -4.40 -42.38
N ALA A 122 -13.45 -4.88 -42.65
CA ALA A 122 -13.78 -6.30 -42.53
C ALA A 122 -12.97 -7.20 -43.50
N ALA A 123 -12.38 -6.62 -44.56
CA ALA A 123 -11.49 -7.35 -45.47
C ALA A 123 -10.11 -7.59 -44.87
N ASP A 124 -9.66 -6.74 -43.95
CA ASP A 124 -8.40 -6.94 -43.23
C ASP A 124 -8.51 -8.08 -42.20
N TRP A 125 -9.73 -8.38 -41.74
CA TRP A 125 -10.06 -9.43 -40.77
C TRP A 125 -11.26 -10.27 -41.26
N PRO A 126 -11.10 -11.14 -42.26
CA PRO A 126 -12.22 -11.93 -42.78
C PRO A 126 -12.88 -12.82 -41.73
N GLU A 127 -12.13 -13.26 -40.71
CA GLU A 127 -12.57 -14.12 -39.61
C GLU A 127 -13.60 -13.47 -38.66
N ILE A 128 -13.61 -12.13 -38.53
CA ILE A 128 -14.57 -11.46 -37.62
C ILE A 128 -15.94 -11.22 -38.27
N LYS A 129 -16.08 -11.45 -39.58
CA LYS A 129 -17.29 -11.09 -40.32
C LYS A 129 -18.47 -11.96 -39.89
N GLY A 130 -19.45 -11.35 -39.20
CA GLY A 130 -20.65 -12.04 -38.71
C GLY A 130 -20.42 -12.85 -37.44
N ALA A 131 -19.23 -12.79 -36.85
CA ALA A 131 -18.92 -13.44 -35.59
C ALA A 131 -19.54 -12.69 -34.40
N GLY A 132 -20.05 -13.43 -33.43
CA GLY A 132 -20.32 -12.92 -32.08
C GLY A 132 -19.02 -12.61 -31.32
N PRO A 133 -19.09 -12.36 -30.00
CA PRO A 133 -17.90 -12.18 -29.18
C PRO A 133 -16.97 -13.41 -29.24
N ARG A 134 -15.73 -13.24 -29.72
CA ARG A 134 -14.77 -14.34 -29.94
C ARG A 134 -13.31 -13.91 -29.72
N ALA A 135 -12.45 -14.85 -29.33
CA ALA A 135 -11.01 -14.63 -29.26
C ALA A 135 -10.30 -15.50 -30.31
N PHE A 136 -9.48 -14.86 -31.14
CA PHE A 136 -8.68 -15.49 -32.17
C PHE A 136 -7.22 -15.55 -31.73
N PHE A 137 -6.63 -16.73 -31.80
CA PHE A 137 -5.26 -16.98 -31.38
C PHE A 137 -4.38 -17.13 -32.60
N TYR A 138 -3.26 -16.41 -32.63
CA TYR A 138 -2.33 -16.37 -33.74
C TYR A 138 -0.96 -16.87 -33.31
N THR A 139 -0.25 -17.45 -34.26
CA THR A 139 1.20 -17.67 -34.24
C THR A 139 1.83 -16.91 -35.40
N ALA A 140 3.17 -16.97 -35.54
CA ALA A 140 3.86 -16.42 -36.70
C ALA A 140 3.36 -16.99 -38.05
N SER A 141 2.76 -18.18 -38.04
CA SER A 141 2.20 -18.83 -39.24
C SER A 141 0.75 -18.44 -39.54
N GLY A 142 0.11 -17.63 -38.68
CA GLY A 142 -1.29 -17.22 -38.81
C GLY A 142 -2.21 -17.75 -37.69
N PRO A 143 -3.54 -17.68 -37.88
CA PRO A 143 -4.51 -18.11 -36.87
C PRO A 143 -4.46 -19.63 -36.64
N VAL A 144 -4.50 -20.05 -35.39
CA VAL A 144 -4.41 -21.46 -34.99
C VAL A 144 -5.63 -21.96 -34.21
N CYS A 145 -6.32 -21.08 -33.50
CA CYS A 145 -7.47 -21.46 -32.68
C CYS A 145 -8.44 -20.28 -32.51
N GLU A 146 -9.69 -20.60 -32.25
CA GLU A 146 -10.76 -19.65 -31.99
C GLU A 146 -11.56 -20.10 -30.77
N ALA A 147 -11.75 -19.20 -29.81
CA ALA A 147 -12.54 -19.43 -28.61
C ALA A 147 -13.84 -18.61 -28.66
N ASP A 148 -14.97 -19.28 -28.47
CA ASP A 148 -16.28 -18.63 -28.36
C ASP A 148 -16.43 -18.01 -26.96
N LEU A 149 -16.47 -16.67 -26.90
CA LEU A 149 -16.60 -15.94 -25.64
C LEU A 149 -18.06 -15.83 -25.18
N ALA A 150 -19.02 -16.12 -26.06
CA ALA A 150 -20.44 -16.15 -25.73
C ALA A 150 -20.94 -17.55 -25.32
N GLY A 151 -20.05 -18.55 -25.32
CA GLY A 151 -20.35 -19.93 -24.94
C GLY A 151 -20.67 -20.11 -23.46
N THR A 152 -21.13 -21.31 -23.08
CA THR A 152 -21.45 -21.66 -21.69
C THR A 152 -20.22 -21.83 -20.79
N ASP A 153 -19.05 -22.07 -21.38
CA ASP A 153 -17.77 -22.20 -20.68
C ASP A 153 -16.63 -21.56 -21.50
N PRO A 154 -16.56 -20.21 -21.53
CA PRO A 154 -15.56 -19.50 -22.32
C PRO A 154 -14.14 -19.74 -21.80
N ALA A 155 -13.98 -20.05 -20.50
CA ALA A 155 -12.66 -20.26 -19.88
C ALA A 155 -11.95 -21.50 -20.39
N SER A 156 -12.66 -22.64 -20.47
CA SER A 156 -12.09 -23.89 -20.98
C SER A 156 -11.69 -23.78 -22.46
N GLY A 157 -12.54 -23.19 -23.29
CA GLY A 157 -12.24 -22.94 -24.71
C GLY A 157 -11.04 -22.02 -24.90
N PHE A 158 -10.99 -20.92 -24.15
CA PHE A 158 -9.88 -19.97 -24.19
C PHE A 158 -8.55 -20.63 -23.79
N ARG A 159 -8.54 -21.38 -22.68
CA ARG A 159 -7.34 -22.10 -22.20
C ARG A 159 -6.84 -23.13 -23.20
N SER A 160 -7.75 -23.91 -23.81
CA SER A 160 -7.39 -24.87 -24.85
C SER A 160 -6.72 -24.19 -26.05
N CYS A 161 -7.21 -23.00 -26.45
CA CYS A 161 -6.56 -22.22 -27.50
C CYS A 161 -5.23 -21.62 -27.08
N MET A 162 -5.04 -21.25 -25.80
CA MET A 162 -3.73 -20.83 -25.30
C MET A 162 -2.69 -21.95 -25.39
N GLU A 163 -3.08 -23.18 -25.04
CA GLU A 163 -2.22 -24.36 -25.19
C GLU A 163 -1.85 -24.59 -26.66
N LEU A 164 -2.84 -24.62 -27.56
CA LEU A 164 -2.62 -24.85 -29.00
C LEU A 164 -1.78 -23.76 -29.68
N SER A 165 -1.89 -22.52 -29.22
CA SER A 165 -1.08 -21.40 -29.74
C SER A 165 0.31 -21.31 -29.13
N GLY A 166 0.63 -22.15 -28.13
CA GLY A 166 1.89 -22.10 -27.42
C GLY A 166 2.01 -20.91 -26.47
N LEU A 167 0.91 -20.22 -26.12
CA LEU A 167 0.92 -19.15 -25.12
C LEU A 167 1.26 -19.65 -23.71
N LEU A 168 1.04 -20.95 -23.45
CA LEU A 168 1.46 -21.60 -22.21
C LEU A 168 2.83 -22.29 -22.30
N SER A 169 3.59 -22.07 -23.38
CA SER A 169 4.99 -22.55 -23.45
C SER A 169 5.87 -21.77 -22.46
N GLU A 170 6.97 -22.38 -22.00
CA GLU A 170 7.94 -21.74 -21.11
C GLU A 170 8.43 -20.39 -21.67
N GLU A 171 8.73 -20.33 -22.97
CA GLU A 171 9.16 -19.11 -23.67
C GLU A 171 8.06 -18.02 -23.66
N SER A 172 6.80 -18.39 -23.93
CA SER A 172 5.68 -17.44 -23.95
C SER A 172 5.36 -16.91 -22.55
N LEU A 173 5.41 -17.77 -21.52
CA LEU A 173 5.20 -17.37 -20.12
C LEU A 173 6.32 -16.43 -19.66
N LEU A 174 7.57 -16.71 -20.06
CA LEU A 174 8.72 -15.84 -19.79
C LEU A 174 8.52 -14.44 -20.40
N ASP A 175 8.26 -14.35 -21.70
CA ASP A 175 8.03 -13.07 -22.37
C ASP A 175 6.79 -12.33 -21.79
N THR A 176 5.74 -13.07 -21.41
CA THR A 176 4.55 -12.50 -20.75
C THR A 176 4.92 -11.87 -19.40
N ALA A 177 5.69 -12.57 -18.56
CA ALA A 177 6.14 -12.05 -17.28
C ALA A 177 7.07 -10.83 -17.43
N VAL A 178 7.98 -10.82 -18.41
CA VAL A 178 8.82 -9.63 -18.71
C VAL A 178 7.94 -8.45 -19.06
N ARG A 179 6.98 -8.61 -19.99
CA ARG A 179 6.07 -7.53 -20.40
C ARG A 179 5.25 -7.01 -19.22
N LEU A 180 4.78 -7.88 -18.32
CA LEU A 180 4.08 -7.47 -17.10
C LEU A 180 4.98 -6.66 -16.14
N ILE A 181 6.27 -6.99 -16.02
CA ILE A 181 7.23 -6.19 -15.24
C ILE A 181 7.36 -4.77 -15.80
N TRP A 182 7.31 -4.60 -17.12
CA TRP A 182 7.32 -3.28 -17.75
C TRP A 182 6.02 -2.50 -17.48
N LEU A 183 4.87 -3.17 -17.46
CA LEU A 183 3.58 -2.57 -17.10
C LEU A 183 3.49 -2.12 -15.63
N ASN A 184 4.22 -2.78 -14.71
CA ASN A 184 4.35 -2.37 -13.29
C ASN A 184 4.99 -0.97 -13.10
N ARG A 185 5.35 -0.26 -14.17
CA ARG A 185 5.76 1.14 -14.13
C ARG A 185 4.60 2.14 -14.30
N GLY A 186 3.37 1.65 -14.44
CA GLY A 186 2.12 2.43 -14.52
C GLY A 186 1.55 2.90 -13.16
N ASP A 187 0.29 3.35 -13.15
CA ASP A 187 -0.40 3.88 -11.96
C ASP A 187 -0.81 2.78 -10.94
N ASP A 188 -1.10 3.17 -9.70
CA ASP A 188 -1.11 2.28 -8.53
C ASP A 188 -2.03 1.04 -8.63
N GLY A 189 -3.20 1.13 -9.28
CA GLY A 189 -4.14 0.01 -9.37
C GLY A 189 -3.71 -1.11 -10.33
N GLU A 190 -3.32 -0.75 -11.56
CA GLU A 190 -2.78 -1.69 -12.55
C GLU A 190 -1.45 -2.28 -12.09
N ARG A 191 -0.71 -1.50 -11.32
CA ARG A 191 0.57 -1.87 -10.75
C ARG A 191 0.47 -3.06 -9.80
N GLU A 192 -0.49 -3.06 -8.88
CA GLU A 192 -0.68 -4.19 -7.96
C GLU A 192 -1.12 -5.47 -8.69
N GLU A 193 -2.01 -5.34 -9.67
CA GLU A 193 -2.45 -6.50 -10.46
C GLU A 193 -1.33 -7.06 -11.33
N ALA A 194 -0.53 -6.21 -11.98
CA ALA A 194 0.64 -6.63 -12.74
C ALA A 194 1.65 -7.37 -11.85
N LYS A 195 1.92 -6.89 -10.63
CA LYS A 195 2.79 -7.59 -9.66
C LYS A 195 2.26 -8.97 -9.30
N ARG A 196 0.96 -9.07 -9.05
CA ARG A 196 0.29 -10.34 -8.72
C ARG A 196 0.43 -11.34 -9.87
N LEU A 197 0.21 -10.89 -11.11
CA LEU A 197 0.34 -11.72 -12.31
C LEU A 197 1.78 -12.13 -12.59
N VAL A 198 2.77 -11.22 -12.49
CA VAL A 198 4.20 -11.61 -12.58
C VAL A 198 4.53 -12.68 -11.56
N SER A 199 3.97 -12.57 -10.35
CA SER A 199 4.21 -13.54 -9.29
C SER A 199 3.60 -14.90 -9.62
N ALA A 200 2.39 -14.93 -10.17
CA ALA A 200 1.72 -16.15 -10.62
C ALA A 200 2.50 -16.83 -11.77
N GLU A 201 2.94 -16.06 -12.77
CA GLU A 201 3.74 -16.53 -13.91
C GLU A 201 5.08 -17.11 -13.46
N ALA A 202 5.80 -16.40 -12.58
CA ALA A 202 7.06 -16.89 -12.03
C ALA A 202 6.85 -18.18 -11.21
N ALA A 203 5.77 -18.30 -10.45
CA ALA A 203 5.45 -19.53 -9.73
C ALA A 203 5.16 -20.70 -10.69
N ALA A 204 4.45 -20.44 -11.79
CA ALA A 204 4.18 -21.44 -12.82
C ALA A 204 5.48 -21.90 -13.53
N LEU A 205 6.34 -20.96 -13.91
CA LEU A 205 7.67 -21.26 -14.48
C LEU A 205 8.53 -22.08 -13.51
N LEU A 206 8.53 -21.72 -12.23
CA LEU A 206 9.26 -22.47 -11.21
C LEU A 206 8.73 -23.91 -11.08
N ALA A 207 7.41 -24.09 -11.02
CA ALA A 207 6.77 -25.40 -10.92
C ALA A 207 7.03 -26.28 -12.15
N ALA A 208 7.13 -25.68 -13.35
CA ALA A 208 7.49 -26.36 -14.58
C ALA A 208 9.00 -26.69 -14.70
N GLY A 209 9.83 -26.24 -13.75
CA GLY A 209 11.28 -26.41 -13.80
C GLY A 209 11.99 -25.45 -14.77
N GLY A 210 11.31 -24.38 -15.21
CA GLY A 210 11.85 -23.40 -16.15
C GLY A 210 13.06 -22.64 -15.62
N PHE A 211 13.23 -22.57 -14.30
CA PHE A 211 14.44 -22.00 -13.69
C PHE A 211 15.49 -23.04 -13.26
N SER A 212 15.36 -24.30 -13.68
CA SER A 212 16.35 -25.32 -13.38
C SER A 212 17.70 -25.02 -14.05
N SER A 213 18.80 -25.51 -13.48
CA SER A 213 20.13 -25.35 -14.07
C SER A 213 20.25 -25.97 -15.47
N SER A 214 19.54 -27.07 -15.72
CA SER A 214 19.43 -27.69 -17.04
C SER A 214 18.69 -26.80 -18.04
N SER A 215 17.61 -26.13 -17.63
CA SER A 215 16.92 -25.17 -18.50
C SER A 215 17.81 -23.96 -18.77
N ALA A 216 18.42 -23.37 -17.72
CA ALA A 216 19.29 -22.20 -17.82
C ALA A 216 20.45 -22.39 -18.82
N ALA A 217 21.08 -23.57 -18.83
CA ALA A 217 22.15 -23.88 -19.78
C ALA A 217 21.69 -23.94 -21.25
N GLY A 218 20.42 -24.27 -21.49
CA GLY A 218 19.81 -24.31 -22.83
C GLY A 218 19.21 -22.98 -23.31
N MET A 219 18.99 -22.02 -22.41
CA MET A 219 18.40 -20.72 -22.75
C MET A 219 19.32 -19.89 -23.64
N SER A 220 18.72 -19.06 -24.50
CA SER A 220 19.42 -17.95 -25.15
C SER A 220 19.86 -16.92 -24.12
N ASP A 221 20.86 -16.11 -24.46
CA ASP A 221 21.39 -15.08 -23.55
C ASP A 221 20.32 -14.06 -23.13
N ALA A 222 19.40 -13.71 -24.04
CA ALA A 222 18.27 -12.83 -23.73
C ALA A 222 17.30 -13.48 -22.75
N ALA A 223 16.87 -14.73 -23.03
CA ALA A 223 15.95 -15.48 -22.18
C ALA A 223 16.53 -15.74 -20.78
N LEU A 224 17.84 -15.98 -20.68
CA LEU A 224 18.53 -16.17 -19.41
C LEU A 224 18.51 -14.89 -18.56
N LYS A 225 18.78 -13.72 -19.17
CA LYS A 225 18.71 -12.41 -18.48
C LYS A 225 17.29 -12.07 -18.04
N ASP A 226 16.30 -12.38 -18.88
CA ASP A 226 14.90 -12.14 -18.58
C ASP A 226 14.38 -13.05 -17.47
N SER A 227 14.77 -14.34 -17.49
CA SER A 227 14.52 -15.27 -16.39
C SER A 227 15.10 -14.77 -15.07
N TYR A 228 16.32 -14.26 -15.10
CA TYR A 228 16.96 -13.67 -13.92
C TYR A 228 16.16 -12.48 -13.36
N ARG A 229 15.72 -11.56 -14.23
CA ARG A 229 14.90 -10.40 -13.84
C ARG A 229 13.56 -10.81 -13.24
N ILE A 230 12.90 -11.81 -13.81
CA ILE A 230 11.62 -12.33 -13.31
C ILE A 230 11.80 -12.94 -11.93
N ALA A 231 12.82 -13.79 -11.75
CA ALA A 231 13.13 -14.38 -10.45
C ALA A 231 13.46 -13.28 -9.40
N GLY A 232 14.24 -12.27 -9.79
CA GLY A 232 14.52 -11.11 -8.94
C GLY A 232 13.28 -10.30 -8.56
N HIS A 233 12.36 -10.09 -9.50
CA HIS A 233 11.08 -9.42 -9.26
C HIS A 233 10.20 -10.20 -8.28
N TYR A 234 10.08 -11.52 -8.47
CA TYR A 234 9.38 -12.40 -7.54
C TYR A 234 9.98 -12.32 -6.14
N ASN A 235 11.32 -12.40 -6.04
CA ASN A 235 12.06 -12.27 -4.78
C ASN A 235 11.98 -10.87 -4.14
N PHE A 236 11.44 -9.87 -4.84
CA PHE A 236 11.17 -8.57 -4.25
C PHE A 236 9.79 -8.55 -3.56
N TYR A 237 8.76 -9.15 -4.16
CA TYR A 237 7.37 -9.06 -3.68
C TYR A 237 6.92 -10.24 -2.81
N GLY A 238 7.43 -11.44 -3.06
CA GLY A 238 7.03 -12.67 -2.36
C GLY A 238 8.23 -13.60 -2.21
N PRO A 239 9.27 -13.18 -1.49
CA PRO A 239 10.52 -13.91 -1.48
C PRO A 239 10.36 -15.32 -0.90
N GLY A 240 10.89 -16.31 -1.62
CA GLY A 240 10.87 -17.71 -1.23
C GLY A 240 12.24 -18.35 -1.45
N LYS A 241 12.59 -19.35 -0.63
CA LYS A 241 13.90 -20.01 -0.74
C LYS A 241 14.06 -20.74 -2.07
N GLU A 242 12.99 -21.30 -2.62
CA GLU A 242 13.04 -21.96 -3.93
C GLU A 242 13.40 -20.97 -5.04
N MET A 243 12.79 -19.78 -5.03
CA MET A 243 13.06 -18.76 -6.05
C MET A 243 14.45 -18.12 -5.89
N ILE A 244 14.98 -18.02 -4.67
CA ILE A 244 16.40 -17.64 -4.48
C ILE A 244 17.34 -18.68 -5.08
N ALA A 245 17.07 -19.97 -4.88
CA ALA A 245 17.89 -21.03 -5.45
C ALA A 245 17.85 -20.99 -6.99
N ALA A 246 16.66 -20.77 -7.57
CA ALA A 246 16.47 -20.52 -9.00
C ALA A 246 17.27 -19.31 -9.49
N GLN A 247 17.10 -18.14 -8.87
CA GLN A 247 17.82 -16.92 -9.22
C GLN A 247 19.34 -17.09 -9.13
N SER A 248 19.83 -17.79 -8.09
CA SER A 248 21.25 -18.11 -7.93
C SER A 248 21.78 -18.99 -9.04
N GLY A 249 20.99 -19.99 -9.50
CA GLY A 249 21.37 -20.86 -10.60
C GLY A 249 21.44 -20.12 -11.94
N LEU A 250 20.48 -19.23 -12.19
CA LEU A 250 20.48 -18.35 -13.36
C LEU A 250 21.69 -17.41 -13.36
N LEU A 251 22.02 -16.80 -12.21
CA LEU A 251 23.19 -15.94 -12.08
C LEU A 251 24.50 -16.69 -12.34
N ALA A 252 24.65 -17.90 -11.79
CA ALA A 252 25.85 -18.71 -12.01
C ALA A 252 26.06 -19.03 -13.50
N GLU A 253 25.00 -19.30 -14.25
CA GLU A 253 25.10 -19.50 -15.71
C GLU A 253 25.40 -18.17 -16.44
N LEU A 254 24.82 -17.04 -16.02
CA LEU A 254 25.15 -15.72 -16.55
C LEU A 254 26.63 -15.37 -16.33
N GLU A 255 27.19 -15.64 -15.15
CA GLU A 255 28.60 -15.43 -14.82
C GLU A 255 29.50 -16.31 -15.67
N LYS A 256 29.16 -17.60 -15.80
CA LYS A 256 29.89 -18.55 -16.65
C LYS A 256 29.95 -18.10 -18.12
N ARG A 257 28.92 -17.42 -18.61
CA ARG A 257 28.87 -16.85 -19.98
C ARG A 257 29.48 -15.46 -20.10
N GLY A 258 29.91 -14.83 -19.00
CA GLY A 258 30.40 -13.45 -19.00
C GLY A 258 29.30 -12.41 -19.28
N LEU A 259 28.05 -12.73 -18.93
CA LEU A 259 26.86 -11.91 -19.17
C LEU A 259 26.30 -11.24 -17.91
N ALA A 260 26.73 -11.68 -16.73
CA ALA A 260 26.37 -11.07 -15.46
C ALA A 260 26.97 -9.66 -15.35
N ASP A 261 26.18 -8.72 -14.86
CA ASP A 261 26.60 -7.35 -14.59
C ASP A 261 26.54 -7.04 -13.07
N PRO A 262 27.15 -5.94 -12.61
CA PRO A 262 27.15 -5.57 -11.19
C PRO A 262 25.75 -5.42 -10.58
N ASP A 263 24.76 -4.96 -11.34
CA ASP A 263 23.39 -4.76 -10.85
C ASP A 263 22.74 -6.13 -10.55
N MET A 264 22.97 -7.13 -11.40
CA MET A 264 22.53 -8.50 -11.14
C MET A 264 23.18 -9.06 -9.86
N ILE A 265 24.48 -8.85 -9.66
CA ILE A 265 25.17 -9.34 -8.46
C ILE A 265 24.63 -8.66 -7.19
N ASP A 266 24.40 -7.34 -7.24
CA ASP A 266 23.80 -6.60 -6.13
C ASP A 266 22.36 -7.04 -5.84
N ASP A 267 21.55 -7.28 -6.89
CA ASP A 267 20.18 -7.76 -6.76
C ASP A 267 20.10 -9.12 -6.05
N MET A 268 20.99 -10.06 -6.41
CA MET A 268 21.04 -11.38 -5.78
C MET A 268 21.45 -11.27 -4.31
N HIS A 269 22.50 -10.49 -4.03
CA HIS A 269 22.93 -10.24 -2.66
C HIS A 269 21.82 -9.57 -1.83
N GLY A 270 21.14 -8.58 -2.39
CA GLY A 270 19.98 -7.92 -1.79
C GLY A 270 18.83 -8.89 -1.50
N ALA A 271 18.57 -9.83 -2.40
CA ALA A 271 17.54 -10.86 -2.21
C ALA A 271 17.86 -11.79 -1.03
N LEU A 272 19.12 -12.24 -0.89
CA LEU A 272 19.59 -13.03 0.26
C LEU A 272 19.40 -12.25 1.59
N LEU A 273 19.73 -10.96 1.59
CA LEU A 273 19.54 -10.10 2.77
C LEU A 273 18.06 -9.89 3.14
N ARG A 274 17.18 -9.71 2.15
CA ARG A 274 15.72 -9.59 2.37
C ARG A 274 15.17 -10.82 3.07
N LEU A 275 15.63 -12.02 2.69
CA LEU A 275 15.23 -13.29 3.32
C LEU A 275 16.01 -13.66 4.59
N ARG A 276 16.89 -12.77 5.06
CA ARG A 276 17.74 -13.00 6.23
C ARG A 276 18.63 -14.24 6.09
N MET A 277 18.97 -14.62 4.84
CA MET A 277 19.95 -15.65 4.50
C MET A 277 21.36 -15.08 4.65
N PHE A 278 21.67 -14.65 5.88
CA PHE A 278 22.82 -13.82 6.21
C PHE A 278 24.16 -14.55 6.06
N ALA A 279 24.18 -15.87 6.30
CA ALA A 279 25.39 -16.67 6.10
C ALA A 279 25.68 -16.82 4.60
N GLU A 280 24.65 -17.10 3.82
CA GLU A 280 24.71 -17.25 2.37
C GLU A 280 25.06 -15.92 1.69
N ALA A 281 24.49 -14.80 2.16
CA ALA A 281 24.84 -13.46 1.69
C ALA A 281 26.34 -13.15 1.91
N GLU A 282 26.89 -13.51 3.06
CA GLU A 282 28.32 -13.28 3.34
C GLU A 282 29.22 -14.18 2.49
N VAL A 283 28.86 -15.45 2.27
CA VAL A 283 29.57 -16.34 1.33
C VAL A 283 29.52 -15.76 -0.08
N PHE A 284 28.34 -15.32 -0.53
CA PHE A 284 28.15 -14.70 -1.85
C PHE A 284 28.99 -13.42 -1.99
N ARG A 285 29.03 -12.56 -0.96
CA ARG A 285 29.84 -11.35 -0.91
C ARG A 285 31.35 -11.64 -1.08
N LEU A 286 31.84 -12.69 -0.40
CA LEU A 286 33.24 -13.09 -0.48
C LEU A 286 33.62 -13.68 -1.84
N ALA A 287 32.67 -14.27 -2.56
CA ALA A 287 32.86 -14.75 -3.93
C ALA A 287 32.94 -13.60 -4.97
N HIS A 288 32.44 -12.40 -4.63
CA HIS A 288 32.42 -11.23 -5.50
C HIS A 288 33.21 -10.03 -4.92
N PRO A 289 34.53 -10.16 -4.68
CA PRO A 289 35.32 -9.13 -4.01
C PRO A 289 35.48 -7.81 -4.80
N GLY A 290 35.19 -7.82 -6.11
CA GLY A 290 35.18 -6.61 -6.94
C GLY A 290 33.94 -5.73 -6.74
N GLU A 291 32.87 -6.31 -6.20
CA GLU A 291 31.60 -5.63 -6.02
C GLU A 291 31.49 -4.98 -4.63
N LYS A 292 30.84 -3.82 -4.56
CA LYS A 292 30.67 -3.05 -3.31
C LYS A 292 29.50 -3.56 -2.46
N LEU A 293 29.42 -4.87 -2.32
CA LEU A 293 28.33 -5.55 -1.61
C LEU A 293 28.40 -5.29 -0.10
N GLN A 294 27.25 -5.12 0.52
CA GLN A 294 27.13 -4.82 1.95
C GLN A 294 27.66 -5.96 2.83
N VAL A 295 28.47 -5.62 3.84
CA VAL A 295 28.95 -6.58 4.84
C VAL A 295 27.85 -6.93 5.84
N VAL A 296 27.63 -8.22 6.08
CA VAL A 296 26.68 -8.71 7.09
C VAL A 296 27.34 -8.64 8.47
N PRO A 297 26.79 -7.86 9.43
CA PRO A 297 27.35 -7.83 10.78
C PRO A 297 27.22 -9.19 11.47
N ARG A 298 28.23 -9.57 12.27
CA ARG A 298 28.16 -10.78 13.09
C ARG A 298 26.92 -10.76 13.98
N ILE A 299 26.18 -11.86 13.98
CA ILE A 299 24.95 -12.00 14.78
C ILE A 299 25.29 -12.64 16.14
N LYS A 300 24.71 -12.10 17.21
CA LYS A 300 24.74 -12.64 18.57
C LYS A 300 23.32 -12.78 19.11
N GLY A 301 23.15 -13.64 20.12
CA GLY A 301 21.85 -13.87 20.75
C GLY A 301 21.15 -15.11 20.18
N LYS A 302 19.89 -15.29 20.58
CA LYS A 302 19.05 -16.43 20.16
C LYS A 302 17.64 -15.91 19.91
N ARG A 303 16.93 -16.53 18.97
CA ARG A 303 15.51 -16.21 18.72
C ARG A 303 14.71 -16.44 20.02
N PRO A 304 13.81 -15.53 20.40
CA PRO A 304 12.91 -15.75 21.53
C PRO A 304 12.06 -17.01 21.31
N ARG A 305 11.68 -17.68 22.40
CA ARG A 305 10.80 -18.87 22.39
C ARG A 305 9.34 -18.56 22.71
N SER A 306 9.04 -17.32 23.11
CA SER A 306 7.68 -16.94 23.50
C SER A 306 6.91 -16.45 22.29
N GLU A 307 5.69 -16.93 22.11
CA GLU A 307 4.74 -16.44 21.10
C GLU A 307 4.39 -14.95 21.31
N ARG A 308 4.54 -14.43 22.54
CA ARG A 308 4.30 -13.02 22.88
C ARG A 308 5.48 -12.10 22.59
N SER A 309 6.60 -12.65 22.12
CA SER A 309 7.79 -11.88 21.76
C SER A 309 8.07 -11.95 20.28
N ARG A 310 8.24 -10.81 19.62
CA ARG A 310 8.63 -10.77 18.21
C ARG A 310 10.15 -10.70 18.09
N ALA A 311 10.74 -11.45 17.16
CA ALA A 311 12.18 -11.43 17.01
C ALA A 311 12.63 -10.20 16.19
N VAL A 312 13.67 -9.52 16.69
CA VAL A 312 14.30 -8.38 16.01
C VAL A 312 15.81 -8.50 16.04
N TYR A 313 16.45 -8.04 14.97
CA TYR A 313 17.88 -7.76 14.92
C TYR A 313 18.10 -6.29 15.28
N PHE A 314 18.87 -6.06 16.34
CA PHE A 314 19.25 -4.72 16.76
C PHE A 314 20.73 -4.47 16.45
N LEU A 315 21.02 -3.36 15.76
CA LEU A 315 22.38 -2.94 15.41
C LEU A 315 22.68 -1.61 16.11
N GLU A 316 23.55 -1.62 17.11
CA GLU A 316 23.81 -0.40 17.92
C GLU A 316 24.42 0.75 17.10
N LYS A 317 25.36 0.43 16.21
CA LYS A 317 26.04 1.36 15.30
C LYS A 317 26.72 0.60 14.17
N SER A 318 27.21 1.29 13.14
CA SER A 318 27.94 0.67 12.03
C SER A 318 29.13 -0.17 12.52
N GLY A 319 29.28 -1.38 11.97
CA GLY A 319 30.35 -2.31 12.34
C GLY A 319 30.17 -3.04 13.68
N ALA A 320 29.15 -2.69 14.49
CA ALA A 320 28.83 -3.45 15.68
C ALA A 320 28.18 -4.81 15.33
N PRO A 321 28.30 -5.84 16.18
CA PRO A 321 27.51 -7.06 16.03
C PRO A 321 26.01 -6.76 16.10
N MET A 322 25.21 -7.44 15.29
CA MET A 322 23.75 -7.44 15.44
C MET A 322 23.35 -8.34 16.61
N LEU A 323 22.44 -7.85 17.45
CA LEU A 323 21.84 -8.60 18.56
C LEU A 323 20.46 -9.09 18.13
N LEU A 324 20.30 -10.41 18.00
CA LEU A 324 19.01 -11.06 17.87
C LEU A 324 18.38 -11.17 19.26
N ARG A 325 17.25 -10.49 19.45
CA ARG A 325 16.50 -10.47 20.72
C ARG A 325 14.98 -10.54 20.47
N GLY A 326 14.23 -10.84 21.52
CA GLY A 326 12.77 -10.72 21.51
C GLY A 326 12.32 -9.36 21.99
N GLU A 327 11.35 -8.78 21.30
CA GLU A 327 10.57 -7.63 21.73
C GLU A 327 9.27 -8.12 22.36
N ASP A 328 9.07 -7.88 23.66
CA ASP A 328 7.85 -8.26 24.37
C ASP A 328 6.70 -7.35 23.95
N MET A 329 5.65 -7.91 23.35
CA MET A 329 4.50 -7.15 22.84
C MET A 329 3.42 -6.89 23.90
N ARG A 330 3.63 -7.27 25.16
CA ARG A 330 2.72 -6.94 26.26
C ARG A 330 2.76 -5.45 26.62
N GLY A 331 1.63 -4.95 27.08
CA GLY A 331 1.43 -3.55 27.43
C GLY A 331 1.44 -2.63 26.22
N ASP A 332 1.72 -1.35 26.47
CA ASP A 332 1.65 -0.32 25.46
C ASP A 332 2.93 -0.25 24.62
N LYS A 333 2.79 -0.27 23.29
CA LYS A 333 3.86 -0.17 22.29
C LYS A 333 3.51 0.84 21.19
N ILE A 334 4.55 1.42 20.61
CA ILE A 334 4.45 2.29 19.44
C ILE A 334 5.43 1.74 18.39
N ILE A 335 4.92 0.97 17.44
CA ILE A 335 5.74 0.45 16.34
C ILE A 335 5.76 1.49 15.23
N ILE A 336 6.95 1.82 14.74
CA ILE A 336 7.14 2.82 13.68
C ILE A 336 7.78 2.10 12.52
N VAL A 337 6.98 1.64 11.57
CA VAL A 337 7.49 1.08 10.31
C VAL A 337 8.18 2.20 9.56
N ALA A 338 9.49 2.11 9.43
CA ALA A 338 10.30 3.14 8.84
C ALA A 338 11.55 2.55 8.20
N SER A 339 11.96 3.09 7.06
CA SER A 339 13.20 2.70 6.39
C SER A 339 14.31 3.73 6.65
N PRO A 340 15.50 3.34 7.12
CA PRO A 340 16.63 4.25 7.30
C PRO A 340 16.98 4.99 6.00
N GLY A 341 17.10 6.32 6.08
CA GLY A 341 17.39 7.16 4.91
C GLY A 341 16.16 7.49 4.06
N CYS A 342 14.96 7.09 4.48
CA CYS A 342 13.71 7.63 3.93
C CYS A 342 13.47 9.00 4.56
N HIS A 343 13.48 10.06 3.74
CA HIS A 343 13.44 11.44 4.24
C HIS A 343 12.25 11.73 5.16
N ALA A 344 11.05 11.23 4.84
CA ALA A 344 9.86 11.43 5.67
C ALA A 344 9.97 10.71 7.02
N ALA A 345 10.54 9.50 7.03
CA ALA A 345 10.68 8.70 8.24
C ALA A 345 11.78 9.25 9.16
N ASP A 346 12.95 9.57 8.59
CA ASP A 346 14.05 10.20 9.31
C ASP A 346 13.58 11.52 9.95
N ARG A 347 12.86 12.36 9.19
CA ARG A 347 12.27 13.61 9.71
C ARG A 347 11.29 13.38 10.86
N ALA A 348 10.43 12.36 10.75
CA ALA A 348 9.46 12.03 11.79
C ALA A 348 10.15 11.68 13.11
N LEU A 349 11.15 10.80 13.06
CA LEU A 349 11.91 10.39 14.24
C LEU A 349 12.70 11.57 14.83
N GLU A 350 13.32 12.41 14.01
CA GLU A 350 14.02 13.61 14.48
C GLU A 350 13.08 14.62 15.17
N GLU A 351 11.89 14.86 14.62
CA GLU A 351 10.90 15.78 15.22
C GLU A 351 10.40 15.24 16.57
N ILE A 352 10.17 13.92 16.68
CA ILE A 352 9.83 13.24 17.93
C ILE A 352 10.99 13.33 18.94
N GLU A 353 12.25 13.19 18.50
CA GLU A 353 13.42 13.32 19.37
C GLU A 353 13.62 14.74 19.91
N LYS A 354 13.33 15.75 19.08
CA LYS A 354 13.42 17.17 19.47
C LYS A 354 12.34 17.56 20.49
N ASP A 355 11.19 16.89 20.49
CA ASP A 355 10.17 17.08 21.53
C ASP A 355 10.48 16.26 22.78
N ARG A 356 10.98 16.94 23.84
CA ARG A 356 11.34 16.30 25.11
C ARG A 356 10.22 15.47 25.73
N ARG A 357 8.95 15.82 25.51
CA ARG A 357 7.78 15.12 26.06
C ARG A 357 7.56 13.79 25.34
N LEU A 358 7.64 13.82 24.01
CA LEU A 358 7.50 12.62 23.19
C LEU A 358 8.70 11.70 23.33
N LEU A 359 9.92 12.26 23.40
CA LEU A 359 11.13 11.47 23.51
C LEU A 359 11.10 10.50 24.70
N GLY A 360 10.58 10.92 25.86
CA GLY A 360 10.43 10.04 27.02
C GLY A 360 9.48 8.87 26.77
N VAL A 361 8.34 9.13 26.13
CA VAL A 361 7.36 8.11 25.76
C VAL A 361 7.94 7.15 24.71
N PHE A 362 8.51 7.68 23.64
CA PHE A 362 9.06 6.89 22.54
C PHE A 362 10.32 6.11 22.93
N LYS A 363 11.14 6.60 23.86
CA LYS A 363 12.24 5.81 24.46
C LYS A 363 11.74 4.56 25.18
N LYS A 364 10.57 4.64 25.80
CA LYS A 364 10.01 3.57 26.64
C LYS A 364 9.13 2.61 25.85
N HIS A 365 8.34 3.14 24.92
CA HIS A 365 7.29 2.40 24.19
C HIS A 365 7.55 2.28 22.70
N GLY A 366 8.42 3.14 22.14
CA GLY A 366 8.67 3.24 20.71
C GLY A 366 9.66 2.20 20.20
N LEU A 367 9.36 1.65 19.02
CA LEU A 367 10.23 0.77 18.27
C LEU A 367 10.22 1.19 16.79
N PRO A 368 11.18 2.02 16.34
CA PRO A 368 11.48 2.16 14.92
C PRO A 368 11.89 0.79 14.35
N LEU A 369 11.09 0.28 13.43
CA LEU A 369 11.19 -1.07 12.88
C LEU A 369 11.27 -0.99 11.36
N THR A 370 12.20 -1.73 10.76
CA THR A 370 12.33 -1.85 9.32
C THR A 370 12.35 -3.31 8.89
N GLU A 371 11.92 -3.60 7.67
CA GLU A 371 12.16 -4.90 7.02
C GLU A 371 13.37 -4.85 6.07
N LYS A 372 13.90 -3.66 5.78
CA LYS A 372 15.03 -3.48 4.86
C LYS A 372 16.35 -3.64 5.60
N ALA A 373 17.13 -4.62 5.18
CA ALA A 373 18.46 -4.88 5.73
C ALA A 373 19.51 -3.92 5.14
N ASP A 374 19.45 -2.63 5.48
CA ASP A 374 20.50 -1.63 5.18
C ASP A 374 21.30 -1.31 6.45
N PHE A 375 22.23 -2.19 6.79
CA PHE A 375 23.07 -2.13 7.98
C PHE A 375 23.94 -0.87 8.01
N ALA A 376 24.39 -0.39 6.85
CA ALA A 376 25.20 0.82 6.79
C ALA A 376 24.39 2.04 7.25
N ARG A 377 23.18 2.24 6.70
CA ARG A 377 22.30 3.34 7.09
C ARG A 377 21.74 3.16 8.50
N MET A 378 21.28 1.96 8.86
CA MET A 378 20.85 1.64 10.22
C MET A 378 21.94 1.96 11.25
N GLY A 379 23.16 1.50 10.99
CA GLY A 379 24.29 1.71 11.88
C GLY A 379 24.70 3.18 11.98
N LYS A 380 24.61 3.94 10.88
CA LYS A 380 24.88 5.38 10.88
C LYS A 380 23.83 6.12 11.71
N TRP A 381 22.55 5.84 11.47
CA TRP A 381 21.44 6.44 12.23
C TRP A 381 21.54 6.10 13.73
N ASN A 382 21.63 4.82 14.06
CA ASN A 382 21.63 4.36 15.44
C ASN A 382 22.85 4.86 16.24
N GLY A 383 23.96 5.19 15.56
CA GLY A 383 25.13 5.80 16.18
C GLY A 383 24.95 7.26 16.62
N SER A 384 23.99 7.99 16.03
CA SER A 384 23.76 9.42 16.31
C SER A 384 22.38 9.75 16.91
N HIS A 385 21.45 8.80 16.90
CA HIS A 385 20.07 9.01 17.34
C HIS A 385 19.69 8.18 18.56
N VAL A 386 18.72 8.69 19.31
CA VAL A 386 18.18 8.07 20.51
C VAL A 386 17.14 7.01 20.17
N LEU A 387 16.27 7.29 19.21
CA LEU A 387 15.29 6.37 18.65
C LEU A 387 15.97 5.58 17.54
N LYS A 388 16.27 4.32 17.85
CA LYS A 388 17.10 3.47 17.02
C LYS A 388 16.27 2.47 16.22
N TYR A 389 16.63 2.32 14.95
CA TYR A 389 16.08 1.29 14.08
C TYR A 389 16.43 -0.11 14.57
N SER A 390 15.43 -0.98 14.56
CA SER A 390 15.57 -2.43 14.62
C SER A 390 15.12 -3.04 13.29
N LEU A 391 15.69 -4.18 12.92
CA LEU A 391 15.31 -4.93 11.74
C LEU A 391 14.40 -6.09 12.17
N ALA A 392 13.21 -6.21 11.59
CA ALA A 392 12.32 -7.34 11.81
C ALA A 392 13.02 -8.64 11.37
N ALA A 393 13.00 -9.67 12.22
CA ALA A 393 13.66 -10.92 11.91
C ALA A 393 12.92 -11.74 10.84
N SER A 394 11.60 -11.59 10.75
CA SER A 394 10.76 -12.12 9.69
C SER A 394 9.47 -11.30 9.65
N ARG A 395 8.81 -11.20 8.49
CA ARG A 395 7.53 -10.49 8.35
C ARG A 395 6.40 -11.24 9.06
N GLU A 396 6.48 -12.56 9.05
CA GLU A 396 5.51 -13.48 9.66
C GLU A 396 5.47 -13.35 11.20
N ASP A 397 6.54 -12.85 11.82
CA ASP A 397 6.55 -12.49 13.25
C ASP A 397 5.69 -11.25 13.54
N TRP A 398 5.24 -10.50 12.53
CA TRP A 398 4.50 -9.23 12.68
C TRP A 398 3.24 -9.20 11.79
N PRO A 399 2.30 -10.15 11.94
CA PRO A 399 1.13 -10.25 11.06
C PRO A 399 0.21 -9.03 11.10
N GLU A 400 0.25 -8.25 12.19
CA GLU A 400 -0.52 -7.02 12.36
C GLU A 400 0.11 -5.79 11.70
N ILE A 401 1.38 -5.86 11.28
CA ILE A 401 2.13 -4.72 10.75
C ILE A 401 2.27 -4.82 9.23
N ASP A 402 1.90 -3.75 8.54
CA ASP A 402 2.17 -3.60 7.11
C ASP A 402 3.45 -2.80 6.89
N PHE A 403 4.43 -3.43 6.24
CA PHE A 403 5.72 -2.82 5.93
C PHE A 403 5.74 -2.05 4.60
N SER A 404 4.62 -2.02 3.87
CA SER A 404 4.53 -1.41 2.54
C SER A 404 4.74 0.12 2.54
N LEU A 405 4.41 0.80 3.64
CA LEU A 405 4.45 2.26 3.78
C LEU A 405 5.41 2.72 4.89
N SER A 406 6.17 3.79 4.62
CA SER A 406 7.15 4.36 5.54
C SER A 406 7.13 5.90 5.50
N PRO A 407 6.95 6.60 6.65
CA PRO A 407 6.71 6.03 7.98
C PRO A 407 5.24 5.63 8.18
N THR A 408 5.01 4.56 8.93
CA THR A 408 3.67 4.19 9.45
C THR A 408 3.77 3.95 10.95
N PHE A 409 2.85 4.56 11.71
CA PHE A 409 2.80 4.48 13.16
C PHE A 409 1.66 3.56 13.59
N TYR A 410 1.99 2.58 14.43
CA TYR A 410 1.05 1.66 15.06
C TYR A 410 1.12 1.83 16.57
N PHE A 411 0.05 2.33 17.18
CA PHE A 411 -0.10 2.39 18.62
C PHE A 411 -0.82 1.12 19.04
N MET A 412 -0.21 0.35 19.92
CA MET A 412 -0.63 -1.02 20.21
C MET A 412 -0.74 -1.26 21.71
N ARG A 413 -1.75 -1.99 22.15
CA ARG A 413 -1.92 -2.44 23.53
C ARG A 413 -2.03 -3.95 23.55
N ASP A 414 -1.12 -4.61 24.27
CA ASP A 414 -1.09 -6.07 24.42
C ASP A 414 -1.06 -6.84 23.08
N GLY A 415 -0.46 -6.23 22.05
CA GLY A 415 -0.37 -6.78 20.70
C GLY A 415 -1.47 -6.31 19.74
N ASP A 416 -2.54 -5.68 20.23
CA ASP A 416 -3.64 -5.19 19.38
C ASP A 416 -3.44 -3.72 18.97
N ILE A 417 -3.70 -3.40 17.71
CA ILE A 417 -3.63 -2.02 17.20
C ILE A 417 -4.82 -1.21 17.74
N VAL A 418 -4.53 -0.14 18.49
CA VAL A 418 -5.53 0.80 19.02
C VAL A 418 -5.54 2.13 18.26
N TYR A 419 -4.56 2.41 17.41
CA TYR A 419 -4.57 3.54 16.48
C TYR A 419 -3.47 3.35 15.44
N ARG A 420 -3.73 3.77 14.19
CA ARG A 420 -2.77 3.75 13.09
C ARG A 420 -2.86 5.05 12.30
N PHE A 421 -1.71 5.53 11.83
CA PHE A 421 -1.66 6.49 10.74
C PHE A 421 -0.35 6.31 9.95
N ASP A 422 -0.38 6.63 8.67
CA ASP A 422 0.78 6.63 7.78
C ASP A 422 1.16 8.05 7.37
N SER A 423 2.32 8.18 6.71
CA SER A 423 2.85 9.41 6.14
C SER A 423 3.31 10.47 7.15
N TRP A 424 4.22 11.34 6.73
CA TRP A 424 4.70 12.46 7.55
C TRP A 424 4.61 13.81 6.83
N GLY A 425 3.84 14.74 7.39
CA GLY A 425 3.58 16.06 6.82
C GLY A 425 2.91 17.00 7.82
N PRO A 426 2.37 18.15 7.36
CA PRO A 426 1.64 19.07 8.22
C PRO A 426 0.50 18.37 8.96
N GLY A 427 0.49 18.45 10.30
CA GLY A 427 -0.51 17.81 11.15
C GLY A 427 -0.16 16.40 11.63
N SER A 428 0.94 15.76 11.17
CA SER A 428 1.31 14.41 11.64
C SER A 428 1.57 14.34 13.15
N MET A 429 2.07 15.42 13.76
CA MET A 429 2.23 15.51 15.22
C MET A 429 0.90 15.42 15.97
N ASP A 430 -0.19 15.97 15.41
CA ASP A 430 -1.52 15.85 16.01
C ASP A 430 -1.99 14.38 16.00
N ASN A 431 -1.64 13.62 14.96
CA ASN A 431 -1.90 12.17 14.90
C ASN A 431 -1.06 11.41 15.93
N VAL A 432 0.20 11.80 16.15
CA VAL A 432 1.02 11.22 17.23
C VAL A 432 0.33 11.41 18.58
N TYR A 433 -0.06 12.64 18.92
CA TYR A 433 -0.77 12.92 20.18
C TYR A 433 -2.12 12.19 20.27
N ARG A 434 -2.86 12.07 19.16
CA ARG A 434 -4.10 11.29 19.11
C ARG A 434 -3.85 9.82 19.41
N GLY A 435 -2.83 9.22 18.80
CA GLY A 435 -2.43 7.84 19.06
C GLY A 435 -2.05 7.59 20.50
N LEU A 436 -1.32 8.52 21.13
CA LEU A 436 -1.03 8.49 22.56
C LEU A 436 -2.31 8.60 23.42
N GLY A 437 -3.29 9.37 22.95
CA GLY A 437 -4.64 9.44 23.52
C GLY A 437 -5.30 8.06 23.62
N TYR A 438 -5.39 7.34 22.49
CA TYR A 438 -5.92 5.97 22.45
C TYR A 438 -5.11 5.01 23.33
N LEU A 439 -3.78 5.11 23.24
CA LEU A 439 -2.85 4.21 23.91
C LEU A 439 -2.85 4.33 25.43
N PHE A 440 -3.09 5.52 26.01
CA PHE A 440 -3.04 5.69 27.46
C PHE A 440 -4.39 5.98 28.13
N TYR A 441 -5.41 6.38 27.38
CA TYR A 441 -6.69 6.84 27.96
C TYR A 441 -7.91 6.00 27.54
N GLY A 442 -7.73 4.91 26.78
CA GLY A 442 -8.72 3.83 26.71
C GLY A 442 -9.81 3.93 25.63
N GLY A 443 -9.53 4.55 24.48
CA GLY A 443 -10.39 4.40 23.30
C GLY A 443 -10.18 3.06 22.59
N THR A 444 -11.25 2.42 22.11
CA THR A 444 -11.14 1.27 21.18
C THR A 444 -11.23 1.78 19.75
N TRP A 445 -10.18 1.60 18.95
CA TRP A 445 -10.25 1.81 17.51
C TRP A 445 -10.93 0.61 16.86
N LYS A 446 -12.07 0.84 16.21
CA LYS A 446 -12.69 -0.11 15.30
C LYS A 446 -12.43 0.44 13.92
N GLY A 447 -11.45 -0.13 13.23
CA GLY A 447 -10.88 0.44 12.00
C GLY A 447 -11.92 0.99 11.04
N ASP A 448 -11.71 2.24 10.65
CA ASP A 448 -12.38 2.78 9.48
C ASP A 448 -11.76 2.04 8.29
N GLY A 449 -12.55 1.17 7.66
CA GLY A 449 -12.14 0.54 6.42
C GLY A 449 -11.64 1.62 5.46
N GLU A 450 -10.44 1.44 4.93
CA GLU A 450 -9.96 2.23 3.81
C GLU A 450 -10.92 2.02 2.64
N GLY A 451 -11.79 3.01 2.39
CA GLY A 451 -12.76 2.99 1.30
C GLY A 451 -13.99 3.83 1.63
N GLY A 452 -14.12 4.99 0.97
CA GLY A 452 -15.28 5.87 1.06
C GLY A 452 -16.56 5.27 0.45
N GLY A 453 -17.09 4.21 1.06
CA GLY A 453 -18.43 3.69 0.77
C GLY A 453 -19.46 4.32 1.70
N GLU A 454 -20.53 4.90 1.13
CA GLU A 454 -21.69 5.39 1.88
C GLU A 454 -22.24 4.28 2.80
N ALA A 455 -22.45 4.62 4.07
CA ALA A 455 -23.06 3.72 5.05
C ALA A 455 -24.48 3.31 4.59
N PRO A 456 -24.90 2.06 4.84
CA PRO A 456 -26.25 1.61 4.47
C PRO A 456 -27.32 2.49 5.13
N ALA A 457 -28.30 2.88 4.32
CA ALA A 457 -29.44 3.69 4.72
C ALA A 457 -30.18 3.02 5.89
N GLY A 458 -30.15 3.66 7.06
CA GLY A 458 -30.82 3.17 8.27
C GLY A 458 -29.92 3.07 9.51
N THR A 459 -28.60 3.22 9.37
CA THR A 459 -27.72 3.38 10.54
C THR A 459 -27.90 4.79 11.11
N PRO A 460 -28.26 5.00 12.38
CA PRO A 460 -28.34 6.35 12.94
C PRO A 460 -26.98 7.03 12.77
N ALA A 461 -26.98 8.22 12.15
CA ALA A 461 -25.76 8.95 11.83
C ALA A 461 -24.80 8.96 13.03
N ARG A 462 -23.61 8.35 12.86
CA ARG A 462 -22.51 8.43 13.83
C ARG A 462 -22.20 9.91 14.08
N ARG A 463 -22.28 10.33 15.35
CA ARG A 463 -22.06 11.72 15.75
C ARG A 463 -20.60 11.92 16.15
N GLU A 464 -19.71 11.95 15.16
CA GLU A 464 -18.30 12.25 15.36
C GLU A 464 -18.01 13.72 15.01
N GLY A 465 -17.38 14.43 15.94
CA GLY A 465 -16.90 15.79 15.69
C GLY A 465 -16.39 16.44 16.97
N PRO A 466 -15.41 17.36 16.89
CA PRO A 466 -14.98 18.14 18.03
C PRO A 466 -16.14 19.01 18.54
N LEU A 467 -16.20 19.22 19.85
CA LEU A 467 -17.11 20.15 20.52
C LEU A 467 -17.08 21.54 19.85
N GLY A 468 -15.93 21.94 19.29
CA GLY A 468 -15.78 23.16 18.52
C GLY A 468 -16.75 23.31 17.35
N ASN A 469 -17.22 22.23 16.72
CA ASN A 469 -18.26 22.31 15.69
C ASN A 469 -19.63 22.67 16.28
N PHE A 470 -19.91 22.25 17.51
CA PHE A 470 -21.12 22.63 18.24
C PHE A 470 -21.04 24.09 18.74
N LEU A 471 -19.82 24.54 19.07
CA LEU A 471 -19.56 25.92 19.51
C LEU A 471 -19.51 26.93 18.35
N LYS A 472 -19.52 26.47 17.08
CA LYS A 472 -19.61 27.36 15.91
C LYS A 472 -20.96 28.09 15.92
N GLY A 473 -20.91 29.42 15.97
CA GLY A 473 -22.10 30.29 16.04
C GLY A 473 -22.33 30.94 17.40
N LEU A 474 -21.61 30.50 18.44
CA LEU A 474 -21.66 31.13 19.77
C LEU A 474 -20.70 32.32 19.85
N THR A 475 -21.07 33.34 20.62
CA THR A 475 -20.17 34.44 20.96
C THR A 475 -19.05 33.97 21.88
N SER A 476 -17.96 34.74 21.95
CA SER A 476 -16.84 34.44 22.85
C SER A 476 -17.25 34.38 24.33
N GLU A 477 -18.32 35.08 24.72
CA GLU A 477 -18.88 35.06 26.08
C GLU A 477 -19.67 33.79 26.34
N GLN A 478 -20.53 33.38 25.40
CA GLN A 478 -21.29 32.13 25.49
C GLN A 478 -20.36 30.92 25.51
N LYS A 479 -19.32 30.91 24.65
CA LYS A 479 -18.29 29.88 24.67
C LYS A 479 -17.56 29.82 26.01
N TYR A 480 -17.17 30.97 26.55
CA TYR A 480 -16.48 31.01 27.83
C TYR A 480 -17.36 30.55 28.98
N GLY A 481 -18.61 31.03 29.06
CA GLY A 481 -19.57 30.61 30.08
C GLY A 481 -19.78 29.10 30.06
N PHE A 482 -20.07 28.56 28.88
CA PHE A 482 -20.20 27.12 28.66
C PHE A 482 -18.94 26.34 29.08
N CYS A 483 -17.77 26.75 28.56
CA CYS A 483 -16.51 26.05 28.83
C CYS A 483 -16.08 26.16 30.29
N SER A 484 -16.33 27.28 30.96
CA SER A 484 -16.02 27.47 32.39
C SER A 484 -16.95 26.66 33.29
N GLY A 485 -18.20 26.46 32.88
CA GLY A 485 -19.22 25.72 33.62
C GLY A 485 -19.15 24.20 33.44
N LEU A 486 -18.45 23.68 32.42
CA LEU A 486 -18.30 22.25 32.18
C LEU A 486 -17.79 21.52 33.42
N SER A 487 -18.62 20.69 34.05
CA SER A 487 -18.23 19.90 35.22
C SER A 487 -17.87 18.47 34.85
N TYR A 488 -16.89 17.94 35.56
CA TYR A 488 -16.37 16.59 35.40
C TYR A 488 -16.31 15.90 36.76
N ALA A 489 -16.74 14.65 36.79
CA ALA A 489 -16.70 13.81 37.97
C ALA A 489 -16.28 12.39 37.59
N GLY A 490 -15.08 11.98 38.04
CA GLY A 490 -14.63 10.59 37.99
C GLY A 490 -14.49 9.97 36.59
N GLY A 491 -14.03 10.73 35.59
CA GLY A 491 -13.87 10.21 34.22
C GLY A 491 -14.97 10.66 33.25
N ILE A 492 -16.06 11.21 33.77
CA ILE A 492 -17.31 11.48 33.05
C ILE A 492 -17.67 12.95 33.21
N PHE A 493 -18.10 13.61 32.12
CA PHE A 493 -18.66 14.95 32.21
C PHE A 493 -20.02 14.88 32.91
N ALA A 494 -20.13 15.50 34.09
CA ALA A 494 -21.34 15.52 34.89
C ALA A 494 -22.31 16.66 34.47
N GLY A 495 -21.95 17.43 33.43
CA GLY A 495 -22.73 18.52 32.85
C GLY A 495 -22.16 19.91 33.18
N ALA A 496 -22.62 20.97 32.50
CA ALA A 496 -22.52 22.32 33.08
C ALA A 496 -23.84 22.64 33.81
N PRO A 497 -23.91 23.59 34.77
CA PRO A 497 -25.18 23.95 35.39
C PRO A 497 -26.21 24.25 34.29
N MET A 498 -27.21 23.38 34.18
CA MET A 498 -28.05 23.28 32.97
C MET A 498 -28.97 24.48 32.79
N VAL A 499 -29.27 25.18 33.87
CA VAL A 499 -29.99 26.46 33.89
C VAL A 499 -29.22 27.52 33.07
N ASP A 500 -27.89 27.56 33.22
CA ASP A 500 -27.05 28.51 32.51
C ASP A 500 -26.90 28.16 31.01
N ILE A 501 -26.97 26.87 30.63
CA ILE A 501 -26.88 26.44 29.23
C ILE A 501 -28.13 26.83 28.44
N GLU A 502 -29.32 26.67 29.00
CA GLU A 502 -30.58 27.06 28.33
C GLU A 502 -30.67 28.59 28.19
N GLU A 503 -30.26 29.32 29.22
CA GLU A 503 -30.17 30.79 29.18
C GLU A 503 -29.12 31.27 28.16
N THR A 504 -28.00 30.56 28.05
CA THR A 504 -26.89 30.95 27.17
C THR A 504 -27.11 30.55 25.71
N LEU A 505 -27.68 29.37 25.44
CA LEU A 505 -27.75 28.77 24.08
C LEU A 505 -29.18 28.71 23.52
N GLY A 506 -30.20 28.93 24.34
CA GLY A 506 -31.59 28.64 24.01
C GLY A 506 -31.94 27.16 24.11
N GLU A 507 -33.21 26.87 24.40
CA GLU A 507 -33.74 25.54 24.70
C GLU A 507 -33.44 24.48 23.61
N ALA A 508 -33.56 24.86 22.33
CA ALA A 508 -33.34 23.95 21.22
C ALA A 508 -31.86 23.55 21.06
N ALA A 509 -30.92 24.48 21.25
CA ALA A 509 -29.49 24.16 21.21
C ALA A 509 -29.08 23.38 22.46
N ALA A 510 -29.61 23.74 23.64
CA ALA A 510 -29.41 22.98 24.87
C ALA A 510 -29.90 21.52 24.73
N ALA A 511 -31.06 21.30 24.11
CA ALA A 511 -31.58 19.96 23.83
C ALA A 511 -30.70 19.15 22.86
N ARG A 512 -30.17 19.78 21.81
CA ARG A 512 -29.22 19.12 20.88
C ARG A 512 -27.91 18.77 21.57
N LEU A 513 -27.42 19.64 22.46
CA LEU A 513 -26.23 19.39 23.26
C LEU A 513 -26.45 18.27 24.28
N ARG A 514 -27.61 18.25 24.96
CA ARG A 514 -28.03 17.15 25.84
C ARG A 514 -27.95 15.81 25.12
N ALA A 515 -28.54 15.74 23.92
CA ALA A 515 -28.54 14.54 23.11
C ALA A 515 -27.14 14.17 22.56
N TYR A 516 -26.21 15.12 22.49
CA TYR A 516 -24.84 14.90 22.08
C TYR A 516 -23.95 14.39 23.23
N ILE A 517 -24.09 14.97 24.42
CA ILE A 517 -23.30 14.60 25.62
C ILE A 517 -23.78 13.27 26.24
N ALA A 518 -25.09 13.02 26.27
CA ALA A 518 -25.63 11.86 26.98
C ALA A 518 -25.30 10.51 26.32
N GLY A 519 -25.15 10.45 24.98
CA GLY A 519 -24.98 9.19 24.26
C GLY A 519 -26.06 8.12 24.58
N PRO A 520 -26.05 6.96 23.90
CA PRO A 520 -26.76 5.78 24.41
C PRO A 520 -25.95 5.15 25.55
N GLY A 521 -26.38 5.36 26.80
CA GLY A 521 -25.81 4.69 27.97
C GLY A 521 -24.76 5.47 28.76
N ALA A 522 -24.90 6.80 28.93
CA ALA A 522 -24.10 7.56 29.89
C ALA A 522 -24.08 6.86 31.26
N ALA A 523 -22.89 6.44 31.69
CA ALA A 523 -22.70 5.87 33.01
C ALA A 523 -22.85 6.99 34.05
N GLU A 524 -23.51 6.69 35.17
CA GLU A 524 -23.52 7.62 36.31
C GLU A 524 -22.09 7.80 36.84
N PRO A 525 -21.72 9.03 37.25
CA PRO A 525 -20.41 9.26 37.86
C PRO A 525 -20.23 8.35 39.09
N PRO A 526 -19.01 7.89 39.38
CA PRO A 526 -18.75 7.02 40.54
C PRO A 526 -19.27 7.66 41.84
N ALA A 527 -19.96 6.88 42.66
CA ALA A 527 -20.49 7.33 43.95
C ALA A 527 -19.37 7.96 44.80
N GLY A 528 -19.52 9.24 45.16
CA GLY A 528 -18.55 10.00 45.96
C GLY A 528 -17.55 10.87 45.17
N ALA A 529 -17.60 10.88 43.84
CA ALA A 529 -16.80 11.81 43.04
C ALA A 529 -17.25 13.27 43.29
N LYS A 530 -16.33 14.14 43.72
CA LYS A 530 -16.62 15.57 43.86
C LYS A 530 -16.59 16.24 42.49
N PRO A 531 -17.67 16.93 42.06
CA PRO A 531 -17.67 17.64 40.78
C PRO A 531 -16.68 18.81 40.83
N GLY A 532 -15.81 18.89 39.83
CA GLY A 532 -14.98 20.07 39.56
C GLY A 532 -15.40 20.70 38.24
N THR A 533 -15.40 22.03 38.15
CA THR A 533 -15.67 22.74 36.89
C THR A 533 -14.37 23.04 36.15
N PHE A 534 -14.39 22.92 34.84
CA PHE A 534 -13.24 23.17 33.97
C PHE A 534 -12.68 24.59 34.15
N GLY A 535 -13.55 25.59 34.39
CA GLY A 535 -13.13 26.95 34.74
C GLY A 535 -12.51 27.06 36.14
N GLY A 536 -12.95 26.25 37.11
CA GLY A 536 -12.40 26.21 38.47
C GLY A 536 -11.01 25.56 38.55
N LEU A 537 -10.65 24.70 37.60
CA LEU A 537 -9.34 24.07 37.52
C LEU A 537 -8.28 24.90 36.82
N LEU A 538 -8.73 25.84 35.99
CA LEU A 538 -7.89 26.62 35.10
C LEU A 538 -8.05 28.13 35.34
N PRO A 539 -8.02 28.65 36.59
CA PRO A 539 -8.14 30.08 36.84
C PRO A 539 -6.98 30.90 36.24
N ALA A 540 -5.88 30.23 35.90
CA ALA A 540 -4.73 30.82 35.23
C ALA A 540 -4.88 30.94 33.70
N LEU A 541 -5.89 30.29 33.09
CA LEU A 541 -6.14 30.45 31.67
C LEU A 541 -6.95 31.72 31.42
N GLY A 542 -6.45 32.55 30.51
CA GLY A 542 -7.25 33.62 29.95
C GLY A 542 -8.50 33.06 29.26
N LYS A 543 -9.52 33.91 29.15
CA LYS A 543 -10.82 33.59 28.52
C LYS A 543 -10.66 32.96 27.13
N LYS A 544 -9.67 33.40 26.36
CA LYS A 544 -9.39 32.94 25.00
C LYS A 544 -8.80 31.53 24.98
N GLU A 545 -7.86 31.25 25.88
CA GLU A 545 -7.17 29.96 26.00
C GLU A 545 -8.13 28.87 26.50
N LEU A 546 -9.01 29.21 27.43
CA LEU A 546 -10.04 28.30 27.93
C LEU A 546 -11.01 27.88 26.82
N VAL A 547 -11.51 28.86 26.05
CA VAL A 547 -12.41 28.61 24.91
C VAL A 547 -11.73 27.76 23.85
N ARG A 548 -10.48 28.08 23.48
CA ARG A 548 -9.74 27.34 22.46
C ARG A 548 -9.49 25.89 22.87
N THR A 549 -9.14 25.67 24.14
CA THR A 549 -8.93 24.31 24.69
C THR A 549 -10.22 23.51 24.65
N CYS A 550 -11.32 24.12 25.07
CA CYS A 550 -12.65 23.53 25.09
C CYS A 550 -13.19 23.22 23.67
N GLU A 551 -12.91 24.06 22.67
CA GLU A 551 -13.27 23.76 21.27
C GLU A 551 -12.61 22.49 20.73
N THR A 552 -11.55 22.02 21.39
CA THR A 552 -10.82 20.82 20.98
C THR A 552 -11.21 19.55 21.74
N ILE A 553 -12.17 19.64 22.67
CA ILE A 553 -12.70 18.46 23.35
C ILE A 553 -13.40 17.60 22.30
N SER A 554 -12.99 16.35 22.17
CA SER A 554 -13.67 15.34 21.38
C SER A 554 -14.41 14.37 22.29
N PHE A 555 -15.56 13.88 21.84
CA PHE A 555 -16.35 12.88 22.54
C PHE A 555 -16.50 11.64 21.65
N PHE A 556 -16.39 10.45 22.27
CA PHE A 556 -16.71 9.17 21.64
C PHE A 556 -17.72 8.45 22.52
N ASP A 557 -18.94 8.21 21.99
CA ASP A 557 -20.03 7.52 22.69
C ASP A 557 -20.34 8.08 24.11
N GLY A 558 -20.42 9.40 24.24
CA GLY A 558 -20.71 10.07 25.52
C GLY A 558 -19.53 10.07 26.52
N ARG A 559 -18.38 9.49 26.14
CA ARG A 559 -17.14 9.51 26.93
C ARG A 559 -16.18 10.55 26.38
N PHE A 560 -15.31 11.05 27.26
CA PHE A 560 -14.22 11.92 26.87
C PHE A 560 -13.31 11.20 25.88
N GLY A 561 -13.28 11.68 24.65
CA GLY A 561 -12.51 11.12 23.55
C GLY A 561 -11.12 11.74 23.39
N GLY A 562 -10.84 12.81 24.12
CA GLY A 562 -9.55 13.50 24.12
C GLY A 562 -9.69 15.01 23.98
N LEU A 563 -8.56 15.69 24.12
CA LEU A 563 -8.39 17.10 23.79
C LEU A 563 -7.36 17.19 22.66
N ASN A 564 -7.44 18.22 21.82
CA ASN A 564 -6.25 18.57 21.06
C ASN A 564 -5.27 19.26 22.02
N PHE A 565 -4.37 18.46 22.56
CA PHE A 565 -3.46 18.92 23.61
C PHE A 565 -2.42 19.94 23.13
N SER A 566 -2.25 20.17 21.81
CA SER A 566 -1.30 21.15 21.27
C SER A 566 -1.45 22.55 21.91
N TYR A 567 -2.65 22.92 22.36
CA TYR A 567 -2.94 24.18 23.04
C TYR A 567 -2.74 24.15 24.56
N ILE A 568 -2.98 23.01 25.20
CA ILE A 568 -2.76 22.81 26.64
C ILE A 568 -1.27 22.79 26.97
N TRP A 569 -0.45 22.39 26.00
CA TRP A 569 0.99 22.39 26.17
C TRP A 569 1.68 23.70 25.76
N ALA A 570 0.94 24.68 25.22
CA ALA A 570 1.45 26.04 25.01
C ALA A 570 1.31 26.90 26.29
N LEU A 571 0.88 26.29 27.39
CA LEU A 571 0.72 26.96 28.68
C LEU A 571 2.09 27.17 29.33
N PRO A 572 2.34 28.34 29.92
CA PRO A 572 3.65 28.70 30.45
C PRO A 572 4.05 27.95 31.74
N ASP A 573 3.18 27.09 32.29
CA ASP A 573 3.36 26.44 33.60
C ASP A 573 3.11 24.92 33.50
N GLU A 574 4.18 24.13 33.67
CA GLU A 574 4.12 22.65 33.66
C GLU A 574 3.22 22.08 34.76
N SER A 575 3.09 22.77 35.91
CA SER A 575 2.21 22.35 37.02
C SER A 575 0.72 22.48 36.67
N LEU A 576 0.40 23.41 35.75
CA LEU A 576 -0.95 23.58 35.24
C LEU A 576 -1.29 22.44 34.29
N THR A 577 -0.34 22.00 33.46
CA THR A 577 -0.55 20.84 32.61
C THR A 577 -0.75 19.57 33.42
N ASP A 578 0.04 19.32 34.46
CA ASP A 578 -0.16 18.16 35.34
C ASP A 578 -1.52 18.16 36.03
N LYS A 579 -2.03 19.33 36.43
CA LYS A 579 -3.39 19.48 37.00
C LYS A 579 -4.48 19.17 35.96
N VAL A 580 -4.33 19.68 34.74
CA VAL A 580 -5.26 19.40 33.63
C VAL A 580 -5.25 17.90 33.29
N MET A 581 -4.07 17.29 33.21
CA MET A 581 -3.91 15.87 32.92
C MET A 581 -4.47 14.99 34.03
N SER A 582 -4.26 15.37 35.30
CA SER A 582 -4.86 14.69 36.46
C SER A 582 -6.37 14.82 36.50
N PHE A 583 -6.93 15.93 35.99
CA PHE A 583 -8.37 16.14 35.97
C PHE A 583 -9.09 15.23 34.99
N PHE A 584 -8.52 14.99 33.81
CA PHE A 584 -9.11 14.10 32.78
C PHE A 584 -8.72 12.62 32.93
N SER A 585 -7.91 12.27 33.92
CA SER A 585 -7.51 10.89 34.18
C SER A 585 -8.55 10.18 35.06
N PRO A 586 -9.02 8.97 34.71
CA PRO A 586 -9.85 8.19 35.62
C PRO A 586 -9.06 7.84 36.89
N PRO A 587 -9.72 7.69 38.05
CA PRO A 587 -9.05 7.30 39.29
C PRO A 587 -8.36 5.94 39.10
N ARG A 588 -7.08 5.86 39.48
CA ARG A 588 -6.33 4.59 39.40
C ARG A 588 -7.00 3.54 40.30
N PRO A 589 -7.34 2.35 39.80
CA PRO A 589 -7.89 1.30 40.65
C PRO A 589 -6.86 0.94 41.72
N GLY A 590 -7.23 1.11 43.01
CA GLY A 590 -6.41 0.67 44.16
C GLY A 590 -5.83 1.77 45.07
N LYS A 591 -6.10 3.05 44.85
CA LYS A 591 -5.89 4.09 45.89
C LYS A 591 -7.24 4.60 46.37
N LYS A 592 -7.60 4.26 47.61
CA LYS A 592 -8.70 4.91 48.34
C LYS A 592 -8.31 6.32 48.75
#